data_AF-A0A372ILQ0-F1
#
_entry.id   AF-A0A372ILQ0-F1
#
_cell.length_a   1.000
_cell.length_b   1.000
_cell.length_c   1.000
_cell.angle_alpha   90.00
_cell.angle_beta   90.00
_cell.angle_gamma   90.00
#
_symmetry.space_group_name_H-M   'P 1'
#
loop_
_entity.id
_entity.type
_entity.pdbx_description
1 polymer ?
#
loop_
_entity_poly.entity_id
_entity_poly.type
_entity_poly.pdbx_seq_one_letter_code
_entity_poly.pdbx_strand_id
1 'polypeptide(L)'
;MAELRRISYLWKDADAARGCSTAVSLHSHTNQSKETLDFLANLGNTYPLMRPLLSFGERRARERYGVTVNYASAWWTPPLTPRLAFDLESRQIEKLGLQPLVSITDHDTIAAPMLLRTVASARHIPVSVEWSAPFGGDQAFHLGIHNLPSDTGAEWMKIFEQYTAEPGTAAEKSKRLTEILSALHALPNVLVVFNHPLWDLYLIGAERAAQRVDEFLHMNHEFMHAFELNGLRHWEENRAVKHLARRWNKLLISGGDRHGLEPNANINLSNASSFTEFVHEVRYEGRSHVLFMPQYAQPWKHRILESTLDAIRDYPEFPQGSRTWDERVYHPDANGVPRPLCAMWPGDGSAPWYLQRAIQAVRLMGSRPVSGSLRMAWSESRELGFALGEEAF
;
A
#
# COMPACT_ATOMS: atom_id res chain seq x y z
N MET A 1 26.96 -15.77 -3.88
CA MET A 1 26.05 -14.62 -4.12
C MET A 1 24.62 -15.05 -4.46
N ALA A 2 24.40 -16.09 -5.27
CA ALA A 2 23.06 -16.53 -5.67
C ALA A 2 22.12 -16.96 -4.51
N GLU A 3 22.67 -17.46 -3.40
CA GLU A 3 21.86 -17.88 -2.24
C GLU A 3 21.30 -16.71 -1.40
N LEU A 4 21.86 -15.50 -1.54
CA LEU A 4 21.47 -14.35 -0.70
C LEU A 4 20.24 -13.63 -1.27
N ARG A 5 19.94 -13.77 -2.56
CA ARG A 5 18.89 -13.05 -3.27
C ARG A 5 17.97 -14.04 -3.99
N ARG A 6 16.78 -14.29 -3.44
CA ARG A 6 15.90 -15.37 -3.91
C ARG A 6 14.45 -14.92 -4.03
N ILE A 7 13.76 -15.40 -5.06
CA ILE A 7 12.30 -15.33 -5.17
C ILE A 7 11.78 -16.76 -5.14
N SER A 8 10.73 -17.03 -4.38
CA SER A 8 10.08 -18.33 -4.30
C SER A 8 8.56 -18.18 -4.28
N TYR A 9 7.88 -19.27 -4.58
CA TYR A 9 6.42 -19.29 -4.73
C TYR A 9 5.88 -20.49 -3.96
N LEU A 10 5.04 -20.24 -2.95
CA LEU A 10 4.57 -21.31 -2.07
C LEU A 10 3.71 -22.35 -2.81
N TRP A 11 3.04 -21.96 -3.91
CA TRP A 11 2.25 -22.87 -4.73
C TRP A 11 3.09 -23.72 -5.69
N LYS A 12 4.39 -23.42 -5.86
CA LYS A 12 5.32 -24.24 -6.64
C LYS A 12 6.20 -25.12 -5.76
N ASP A 13 6.64 -24.57 -4.63
CA ASP A 13 7.50 -25.23 -3.66
C ASP A 13 6.91 -25.03 -2.25
N ALA A 14 6.25 -26.07 -1.75
CA ALA A 14 5.65 -26.06 -0.41
C ALA A 14 6.70 -26.00 0.70
N ASP A 15 7.96 -26.37 0.39
CA ASP A 15 9.08 -26.36 1.31
C ASP A 15 9.92 -25.08 1.19
N ALA A 16 9.47 -24.07 0.43
CA ALA A 16 10.23 -22.84 0.20
C ALA A 16 10.60 -22.07 1.48
N ALA A 17 9.80 -22.23 2.54
CA ALA A 17 10.03 -21.65 3.86
C ALA A 17 10.96 -22.49 4.77
N ARG A 18 11.28 -23.73 4.38
CA ARG A 18 12.09 -24.66 5.18
C ARG A 18 13.49 -24.09 5.39
N GLY A 19 13.96 -24.11 6.64
CA GLY A 19 15.29 -23.60 7.01
C GLY A 19 15.32 -22.10 7.32
N CYS A 20 14.19 -21.41 7.19
CA CYS A 20 14.00 -20.08 7.77
C CYS A 20 13.35 -20.23 9.15
N SER A 21 13.64 -19.30 10.05
CA SER A 21 13.04 -19.24 11.39
C SER A 21 11.96 -18.15 11.51
N THR A 22 12.03 -17.15 10.62
CA THR A 22 11.20 -15.96 10.66
C THR A 22 10.68 -15.63 9.27
N ALA A 23 9.52 -14.98 9.20
CA ALA A 23 9.14 -14.21 8.02
C ALA A 23 8.73 -12.79 8.38
N VAL A 24 8.92 -11.89 7.43
CA VAL A 24 8.67 -10.46 7.57
C VAL A 24 7.57 -10.05 6.61
N SER A 25 6.47 -9.54 7.15
CA SER A 25 5.42 -8.88 6.37
C SER A 25 5.72 -7.37 6.36
N LEU A 26 5.92 -6.82 5.17
CA LEU A 26 6.21 -5.41 4.95
C LEU A 26 5.07 -4.77 4.17
N HIS A 27 4.87 -3.48 4.38
CA HIS A 27 3.97 -2.66 3.59
C HIS A 27 2.51 -3.12 3.65
N SER A 28 1.81 -2.61 4.65
CA SER A 28 0.37 -2.79 4.82
C SER A 28 -0.21 -1.58 5.56
N HIS A 29 -1.47 -1.29 5.28
CA HIS A 29 -2.14 -0.10 5.80
C HIS A 29 -3.06 -0.45 6.97
N THR A 30 -3.76 0.50 7.53
CA THR A 30 -4.77 0.33 8.57
C THR A 30 -5.78 1.46 8.44
N ASN A 31 -6.79 1.49 9.29
CA ASN A 31 -7.71 2.63 9.37
C ASN A 31 -7.04 3.95 9.81
N GLN A 32 -5.74 3.97 10.07
CA GLN A 32 -4.95 5.18 10.26
C GLN A 32 -4.41 5.77 8.95
N SER A 33 -4.38 4.99 7.86
CA SER A 33 -3.98 5.44 6.52
C SER A 33 -5.11 6.20 5.84
N LYS A 34 -4.77 7.32 5.20
CA LYS A 34 -5.70 8.14 4.42
C LYS A 34 -5.46 7.89 2.93
N GLU A 35 -6.33 7.08 2.35
CA GLU A 35 -6.25 6.72 0.95
C GLU A 35 -7.00 7.73 0.09
N THR A 36 -6.28 8.49 -0.73
CA THR A 36 -6.88 9.54 -1.57
C THR A 36 -7.96 8.98 -2.49
N LEU A 37 -9.06 9.72 -2.64
CA LEU A 37 -10.11 9.42 -3.63
C LEU A 37 -9.92 10.18 -4.95
N ASP A 38 -8.78 10.85 -5.13
CA ASP A 38 -8.49 11.61 -6.36
C ASP A 38 -8.54 10.72 -7.62
N PHE A 39 -8.17 9.44 -7.49
CA PHE A 39 -8.30 8.47 -8.59
C PHE A 39 -9.76 8.30 -9.07
N LEU A 40 -10.78 8.53 -8.24
CA LEU A 40 -12.19 8.45 -8.67
C LEU A 40 -12.58 9.59 -9.61
N ALA A 41 -12.01 10.78 -9.42
CA ALA A 41 -12.19 11.89 -10.36
C ALA A 41 -11.68 11.49 -11.76
N ASN A 42 -10.58 10.74 -11.79
CA ASN A 42 -9.97 10.25 -13.02
C ASN A 42 -10.67 9.01 -13.60
N LEU A 43 -11.24 8.13 -12.77
CA LEU A 43 -12.04 6.98 -13.20
C LEU A 43 -13.24 7.40 -14.06
N GLY A 44 -13.87 8.53 -13.72
CA GLY A 44 -14.94 9.12 -14.52
C GLY A 44 -14.48 9.55 -15.92
N ASN A 45 -13.20 9.93 -16.08
CA ASN A 45 -12.64 10.29 -17.38
C ASN A 45 -12.27 9.05 -18.20
N THR A 46 -11.83 7.97 -17.55
CA THR A 46 -11.43 6.71 -18.21
C THR A 46 -12.63 5.85 -18.62
N TYR A 47 -13.75 5.90 -17.89
CA TYR A 47 -14.97 5.13 -18.19
C TYR A 47 -16.13 6.07 -18.54
N PRO A 48 -16.38 6.33 -19.84
CA PRO A 48 -17.39 7.30 -20.28
C PRO A 48 -18.81 7.05 -19.77
N LEU A 49 -19.13 5.80 -19.43
CA LEU A 49 -20.44 5.41 -18.89
C LEU A 49 -20.61 5.80 -17.42
N MET A 50 -19.52 6.01 -16.66
CA MET A 50 -19.58 6.37 -15.24
C MET A 50 -19.68 7.88 -15.02
N ARG A 51 -19.12 8.71 -15.93
CA ARG A 51 -19.13 10.17 -15.80
C ARG A 51 -20.53 10.77 -15.63
N PRO A 52 -21.56 10.37 -16.40
CA PRO A 52 -22.90 10.94 -16.25
C PRO A 52 -23.50 10.70 -14.87
N LEU A 53 -23.24 9.54 -14.26
CA LEU A 53 -23.72 9.19 -12.93
C LEU A 53 -23.01 10.01 -11.85
N LEU A 54 -21.68 10.13 -11.94
CA LEU A 54 -20.89 10.96 -11.02
C LEU A 54 -21.30 12.43 -11.11
N SER A 55 -21.39 12.98 -12.32
CA SER A 55 -21.82 14.36 -12.53
C SER A 55 -23.27 14.61 -12.10
N PHE A 56 -24.15 13.61 -12.17
CA PHE A 56 -25.49 13.71 -11.60
C PHE A 56 -25.44 13.82 -10.07
N GLY A 57 -24.63 13.01 -9.40
CA GLY A 57 -24.40 13.09 -7.96
C GLY A 57 -23.80 14.43 -7.54
N GLU A 58 -22.74 14.89 -8.23
CA GLU A 58 -22.06 16.17 -8.00
C GLU A 58 -23.00 17.37 -8.14
N ARG A 59 -23.82 17.42 -9.21
CA ARG A 59 -24.81 18.48 -9.40
C ARG A 59 -25.84 18.49 -8.28
N ARG A 60 -26.37 17.32 -7.91
CA ARG A 60 -27.38 17.22 -6.86
C ARG A 60 -26.81 17.60 -5.49
N ALA A 61 -25.56 17.23 -5.18
CA ALA A 61 -24.87 17.65 -3.97
C ALA A 61 -24.78 19.17 -3.87
N ARG A 62 -24.40 19.82 -4.98
CA ARG A 62 -24.27 21.27 -5.07
C ARG A 62 -25.61 22.00 -5.00
N GLU A 63 -26.56 21.61 -5.86
CA GLU A 63 -27.85 22.32 -6.02
C GLU A 63 -28.76 22.16 -4.80
N ARG A 64 -28.76 20.99 -4.16
CA ARG A 64 -29.71 20.67 -3.08
C ARG A 64 -29.14 20.85 -1.69
N TYR A 65 -27.82 20.72 -1.53
CA TYR A 65 -27.17 20.71 -0.22
C TYR A 65 -26.01 21.71 -0.09
N GLY A 66 -25.68 22.44 -1.17
CA GLY A 66 -24.60 23.43 -1.14
C GLY A 66 -23.20 22.83 -1.00
N VAL A 67 -23.05 21.51 -1.14
CA VAL A 67 -21.76 20.81 -0.98
C VAL A 67 -21.16 20.57 -2.36
N THR A 68 -19.95 21.09 -2.58
CA THR A 68 -19.15 20.76 -3.76
C THR A 68 -18.31 19.53 -3.46
N VAL A 69 -18.50 18.46 -4.23
CA VAL A 69 -17.68 17.26 -4.13
C VAL A 69 -16.24 17.62 -4.46
N ASN A 70 -15.33 17.27 -3.56
CA ASN A 70 -13.91 17.57 -3.65
C ASN A 70 -13.16 16.25 -3.44
N TYR A 71 -12.83 15.58 -4.53
CA TYR A 71 -12.16 14.28 -4.50
C TYR A 71 -10.71 14.38 -4.02
N ALA A 72 -10.01 15.48 -4.32
CA ALA A 72 -8.64 15.70 -3.90
C ALA A 72 -8.49 15.86 -2.38
N SER A 73 -9.53 16.38 -1.71
CA SER A 73 -9.58 16.47 -0.23
C SER A 73 -10.43 15.37 0.40
N ALA A 74 -10.93 14.42 -0.38
CA ALA A 74 -11.65 13.26 0.13
C ALA A 74 -10.72 12.06 0.20
N TRP A 75 -10.94 11.21 1.19
CA TRP A 75 -10.18 9.99 1.35
C TRP A 75 -11.06 8.88 1.91
N TRP A 76 -10.57 7.66 1.83
CA TRP A 76 -11.11 6.55 2.57
C TRP A 76 -10.05 5.96 3.49
N THR A 77 -10.48 5.13 4.44
CA THR A 77 -9.59 4.45 5.39
C THR A 77 -9.78 2.94 5.27
N PRO A 78 -8.71 2.15 5.22
CA PRO A 78 -8.75 0.69 5.29
C PRO A 78 -9.61 0.20 6.46
N PRO A 79 -10.33 -0.92 6.31
CA PRO A 79 -11.30 -1.36 7.33
C PRO A 79 -10.62 -1.93 8.59
N LEU A 80 -9.37 -2.41 8.48
CA LEU A 80 -8.68 -3.02 9.61
C LEU A 80 -8.09 -1.98 10.56
N THR A 81 -8.40 -2.10 11.85
CA THR A 81 -7.66 -1.39 12.90
C THR A 81 -6.20 -1.89 12.96
N PRO A 82 -5.27 -1.12 13.57
CA PRO A 82 -3.87 -1.55 13.71
C PRO A 82 -3.73 -2.95 14.30
N ARG A 83 -4.53 -3.28 15.32
CA ARG A 83 -4.48 -4.60 15.97
C ARG A 83 -4.96 -5.71 15.03
N LEU A 84 -6.08 -5.50 14.34
CA LEU A 84 -6.61 -6.51 13.42
C LEU A 84 -5.67 -6.75 12.24
N ALA A 85 -5.03 -5.70 11.72
CA ALA A 85 -4.04 -5.80 10.66
C ALA A 85 -2.80 -6.58 11.13
N PHE A 86 -2.25 -6.24 12.30
CA PHE A 86 -1.13 -6.98 12.89
C PHE A 86 -1.43 -8.47 13.08
N ASP A 87 -2.59 -8.80 13.67
CA ASP A 87 -2.98 -10.19 13.89
C ASP A 87 -3.26 -10.94 12.57
N LEU A 88 -3.73 -10.25 11.53
CA LEU A 88 -3.93 -10.84 10.20
C LEU A 88 -2.60 -11.28 9.58
N GLU A 89 -1.62 -10.37 9.56
CA GLU A 89 -0.28 -10.63 9.00
C GLU A 89 0.48 -11.68 9.83
N SER A 90 0.46 -11.58 11.15
CA SER A 90 1.11 -12.54 12.05
C SER A 90 0.56 -13.95 11.86
N ARG A 91 -0.77 -14.12 11.81
CA ARG A 91 -1.40 -15.43 11.62
C ARG A 91 -1.09 -16.05 10.26
N GLN A 92 -0.85 -15.26 9.22
CA GLN A 92 -0.41 -15.79 7.93
C GLN A 92 0.98 -16.42 8.07
N ILE A 93 1.90 -15.73 8.73
CA ILE A 93 3.28 -16.20 8.92
C ILE A 93 3.34 -17.41 9.86
N GLU A 94 2.58 -17.38 10.95
CA GLU A 94 2.49 -18.48 11.92
C GLU A 94 1.98 -19.79 11.29
N LYS A 95 1.10 -19.71 10.29
CA LYS A 95 0.64 -20.89 9.53
C LYS A 95 1.77 -21.58 8.75
N LEU A 96 2.87 -20.88 8.49
CA LEU A 96 4.08 -21.45 7.90
C LEU A 96 5.01 -22.06 8.97
N GLY A 97 4.67 -21.97 10.25
CA GLY A 97 5.51 -22.40 11.37
C GLY A 97 6.68 -21.46 11.66
N LEU A 98 6.60 -20.19 11.23
CA LEU A 98 7.65 -19.19 11.37
C LEU A 98 7.29 -18.13 12.41
N GLN A 99 8.30 -17.48 13.00
CA GLN A 99 8.10 -16.30 13.83
C GLN A 99 7.65 -15.10 12.95
N PRO A 100 6.59 -14.37 13.31
CA PRO A 100 6.16 -13.18 12.58
C PRO A 100 6.95 -11.94 12.97
N LEU A 101 7.48 -11.23 11.98
CA LEU A 101 7.83 -9.81 12.08
C LEU A 101 6.91 -9.03 11.14
N VAL A 102 6.16 -8.06 11.66
CA VAL A 102 5.20 -7.28 10.87
C VAL A 102 5.61 -5.82 10.89
N SER A 103 5.61 -5.15 9.74
CA SER A 103 5.79 -3.71 9.63
C SER A 103 4.60 -3.09 8.89
N ILE A 104 3.82 -2.30 9.63
CA ILE A 104 2.70 -1.50 9.11
C ILE A 104 3.21 -0.12 8.73
N THR A 105 2.80 0.38 7.58
CA THR A 105 3.28 1.63 6.96
C THR A 105 2.09 2.39 6.39
N ASP A 106 1.27 2.97 7.27
CA ASP A 106 0.19 3.87 6.82
C ASP A 106 0.77 5.11 6.12
N HIS A 107 -0.03 5.72 5.22
CA HIS A 107 0.38 6.94 4.51
C HIS A 107 0.65 8.09 5.48
N ASP A 108 1.88 8.61 5.43
CA ASP A 108 2.31 9.84 6.08
C ASP A 108 2.00 9.89 7.59
N THR A 109 1.92 8.73 8.26
CA THR A 109 1.68 8.63 9.70
C THR A 109 2.31 7.39 10.32
N ILE A 110 2.78 7.54 11.56
CA ILE A 110 3.24 6.43 12.43
C ILE A 110 2.21 6.08 13.51
N ALA A 111 0.95 6.50 13.36
CA ALA A 111 -0.08 6.29 14.37
C ALA A 111 -0.31 4.81 14.70
N ALA A 112 -0.42 3.93 13.70
CA ALA A 112 -0.61 2.51 13.93
C ALA A 112 0.52 1.85 14.72
N PRO A 113 1.82 1.96 14.34
CA PRO A 113 2.89 1.37 15.16
C PRO A 113 2.96 2.00 16.55
N MET A 114 2.68 3.30 16.72
CA MET A 114 2.62 3.91 18.05
C MET A 114 1.51 3.32 18.94
N LEU A 115 0.30 3.13 18.39
CA LEU A 115 -0.81 2.49 19.10
C LEU A 115 -0.48 1.04 19.44
N LEU A 116 0.07 0.28 18.50
CA LEU A 116 0.41 -1.13 18.68
C LEU A 116 1.46 -1.34 19.76
N ARG A 117 2.41 -0.41 19.93
CA ARG A 117 3.45 -0.52 20.96
C ARG A 117 2.94 -0.37 22.39
N THR A 118 1.74 0.17 22.55
CA THR A 118 1.04 0.17 23.85
C THR A 118 0.53 -1.22 24.23
N VAL A 119 0.38 -2.12 23.26
CA VAL A 119 -0.11 -3.49 23.44
C VAL A 119 1.06 -4.46 23.59
N ALA A 120 1.11 -5.21 24.70
CA ALA A 120 2.25 -6.06 25.04
C ALA A 120 2.65 -7.05 23.92
N SER A 121 1.68 -7.72 23.30
CA SER A 121 1.95 -8.72 22.24
C SER A 121 2.43 -8.13 20.91
N ALA A 122 2.33 -6.82 20.71
CA ALA A 122 2.76 -6.12 19.49
C ALA A 122 3.85 -5.07 19.77
N ARG A 123 4.41 -5.04 20.99
CA ARG A 123 5.38 -4.02 21.43
C ARG A 123 6.66 -3.95 20.58
N HIS A 124 7.00 -5.06 19.93
CA HIS A 124 8.18 -5.19 19.09
C HIS A 124 7.99 -4.72 17.64
N ILE A 125 6.80 -4.23 17.28
CA ILE A 125 6.58 -3.68 15.93
C ILE A 125 7.53 -2.50 15.67
N PRO A 126 8.20 -2.44 14.51
CA PRO A 126 9.02 -1.29 14.13
C PRO A 126 8.15 -0.04 13.96
N VAL A 127 8.75 1.13 14.20
CA VAL A 127 8.14 2.41 13.84
C VAL A 127 8.36 2.62 12.35
N SER A 128 7.30 2.50 11.56
CA SER A 128 7.40 2.54 10.10
C SER A 128 6.28 3.38 9.50
N VAL A 129 6.54 3.91 8.31
CA VAL A 129 5.63 4.80 7.56
C VAL A 129 5.82 4.59 6.07
N GLU A 130 4.74 4.72 5.29
CA GLU A 130 4.87 4.95 3.86
C GLU A 130 4.80 6.45 3.61
N TRP A 131 5.93 7.04 3.28
CA TRP A 131 6.04 8.47 3.05
C TRP A 131 5.71 8.80 1.60
N SER A 132 4.71 9.65 1.40
CA SER A 132 4.39 10.28 0.11
C SER A 132 5.35 11.43 -0.13
N ALA A 133 6.36 11.22 -0.98
CA ALA A 133 7.39 12.20 -1.31
C ALA A 133 7.13 12.84 -2.69
N PRO A 134 6.59 14.08 -2.77
CA PRO A 134 6.43 14.78 -4.04
C PRO A 134 7.75 14.92 -4.81
N PHE A 135 7.74 14.63 -6.11
CA PHE A 135 8.89 14.70 -6.99
C PHE A 135 8.50 15.20 -8.38
N GLY A 136 9.33 16.04 -9.00
CA GLY A 136 9.10 16.54 -10.37
C GLY A 136 7.92 17.50 -10.54
N GLY A 137 7.16 17.79 -9.47
CA GLY A 137 6.01 18.71 -9.45
C GLY A 137 4.72 18.13 -10.03
N ASP A 138 4.75 16.88 -10.49
CA ASP A 138 3.66 16.18 -11.15
C ASP A 138 3.41 14.77 -10.59
N GLN A 139 4.25 14.29 -9.67
CA GLN A 139 4.15 12.97 -9.06
C GLN A 139 4.55 13.03 -7.58
N ALA A 140 4.15 12.03 -6.81
CA ALA A 140 4.79 11.64 -5.57
C ALA A 140 5.22 10.17 -5.68
N PHE A 141 6.38 9.86 -5.10
CA PHE A 141 6.82 8.49 -4.89
C PHE A 141 6.50 8.07 -3.47
N HIS A 142 6.14 6.81 -3.30
CA HIS A 142 5.99 6.26 -1.96
C HIS A 142 7.26 5.54 -1.53
N LEU A 143 7.72 5.90 -0.35
CA LEU A 143 8.93 5.36 0.24
C LEU A 143 8.58 4.66 1.55
N GLY A 144 8.82 3.35 1.61
CA GLY A 144 8.73 2.57 2.83
C GLY A 144 9.90 2.92 3.74
N ILE A 145 9.64 3.68 4.79
CA ILE A 145 10.64 4.00 5.82
C ILE A 145 10.35 3.11 7.02
N HIS A 146 11.19 2.10 7.22
CA HIS A 146 10.99 1.11 8.26
C HIS A 146 11.97 1.28 9.41
N ASN A 147 11.49 1.02 10.62
CA ASN A 147 12.26 0.96 11.86
C ASN A 147 12.98 2.26 12.22
N LEU A 148 12.25 3.38 12.11
CA LEU A 148 12.67 4.68 12.64
C LEU A 148 12.98 4.56 14.15
N PRO A 149 13.98 5.30 14.66
CA PRO A 149 14.25 5.34 16.08
C PRO A 149 13.02 5.85 16.84
N SER A 150 12.67 5.16 17.93
CA SER A 150 11.43 5.42 18.66
C SER A 150 11.35 6.78 19.32
N ASP A 151 12.50 7.32 19.72
CA ASP A 151 12.66 8.61 20.39
C ASP A 151 12.55 9.79 19.42
N THR A 152 13.00 9.63 18.18
CA THR A 152 13.01 10.68 17.14
C THR A 152 11.96 10.48 16.05
N GLY A 153 11.16 9.40 16.10
CA GLY A 153 10.14 9.11 15.07
C GLY A 153 9.15 10.26 14.85
N ALA A 154 8.73 10.96 15.90
CA ALA A 154 7.86 12.13 15.79
C ALA A 154 8.56 13.34 15.12
N GLU A 155 9.88 13.47 15.27
CA GLU A 155 10.66 14.52 14.60
C GLU A 155 10.81 14.21 13.11
N TRP A 156 11.04 12.94 12.76
CA TRP A 156 11.04 12.48 11.37
C TRP A 156 9.71 12.74 10.68
N MET A 157 8.58 12.48 11.34
CA MET A 157 7.27 12.81 10.76
C MET A 157 7.09 14.29 10.47
N LYS A 158 7.60 15.19 11.33
CA LYS A 158 7.59 16.62 11.06
C LYS A 158 8.46 16.99 9.86
N ILE A 159 9.62 16.33 9.70
CA ILE A 159 10.50 16.53 8.54
C ILE A 159 9.77 16.14 7.24
N PHE A 160 9.08 14.99 7.25
CA PHE A 160 8.30 14.52 6.09
C PHE A 160 7.13 15.46 5.78
N GLU A 161 6.36 15.85 6.79
CA GLU A 161 5.25 16.81 6.65
C GLU A 161 5.73 18.15 6.07
N GLN A 162 6.84 18.70 6.60
CA GLN A 162 7.42 19.95 6.11
C GLN A 162 7.89 19.85 4.66
N TYR A 163 8.42 18.70 4.24
CA TYR A 163 8.77 18.46 2.85
C TYR A 163 7.53 18.40 1.95
N THR A 164 6.52 17.63 2.37
CA THR A 164 5.31 17.37 1.60
C THR A 164 4.42 18.61 1.48
N ALA A 165 4.42 19.51 2.46
CA ALA A 165 3.63 20.77 2.47
C ALA A 165 4.01 21.80 1.39
N GLU A 166 4.94 21.48 0.49
CA GLU A 166 5.28 22.23 -0.73
C GLU A 166 5.83 23.67 -0.64
N PRO A 167 6.82 23.99 0.21
CA PRO A 167 7.61 25.19 -0.02
C PRO A 167 8.82 24.92 -0.95
N GLY A 168 9.05 25.79 -1.94
CA GLY A 168 10.30 25.87 -2.71
C GLY A 168 10.22 25.50 -4.19
N THR A 169 11.28 25.84 -4.94
CA THR A 169 11.44 25.46 -6.35
C THR A 169 11.70 23.95 -6.50
N ALA A 170 11.49 23.41 -7.70
CA ALA A 170 11.75 21.99 -7.98
C ALA A 170 13.19 21.57 -7.64
N ALA A 171 14.18 22.42 -7.90
CA ALA A 171 15.58 22.14 -7.61
C ALA A 171 15.87 22.08 -6.09
N GLU A 172 15.29 23.01 -5.33
CA GLU A 172 15.41 23.03 -3.87
C GLU A 172 14.72 21.81 -3.25
N LYS A 173 13.54 21.45 -3.75
CA LYS A 173 12.84 20.23 -3.33
C LYS A 173 13.65 18.98 -3.61
N SER A 174 14.22 18.82 -4.81
CA SER A 174 15.01 17.62 -5.12
C SER A 174 16.27 17.53 -4.25
N LYS A 175 16.96 18.65 -4.00
CA LYS A 175 18.10 18.69 -3.07
C LYS A 175 17.68 18.31 -1.65
N ARG A 176 16.58 18.88 -1.15
CA ARG A 176 16.07 18.59 0.19
C ARG A 176 15.67 17.13 0.35
N LEU A 177 15.08 16.53 -0.68
CA LEU A 177 14.76 15.10 -0.69
C LEU A 177 16.03 14.25 -0.53
N THR A 178 17.06 14.56 -1.31
CA THR A 178 18.36 13.87 -1.21
C THR A 178 18.97 14.00 0.19
N GLU A 179 18.91 15.17 0.82
CA GLU A 179 19.38 15.37 2.20
C GLU A 179 18.61 14.50 3.21
N ILE A 180 17.27 14.43 3.09
CA ILE A 180 16.42 13.62 3.96
C ILE A 180 16.77 12.13 3.78
N LEU A 181 16.87 11.66 2.53
CA LEU A 181 17.19 10.27 2.22
C LEU A 181 18.59 9.87 2.68
N SER A 182 19.57 10.76 2.51
CA SER A 182 20.93 10.56 3.02
C SER A 182 20.96 10.46 4.55
N ALA A 183 20.22 11.32 5.24
CA ALA A 183 20.11 11.28 6.70
C ALA A 183 19.41 10.02 7.21
N LEU A 184 18.35 9.54 6.52
CA LEU A 184 17.70 8.27 6.82
C LEU A 184 18.64 7.09 6.59
N HIS A 185 19.38 7.09 5.48
CA HIS A 185 20.38 6.06 5.16
C HIS A 185 21.49 6.02 6.21
N ALA A 186 21.91 7.16 6.78
CA ALA A 186 22.92 7.21 7.82
C ALA A 186 22.50 6.55 9.15
N LEU A 187 21.19 6.37 9.39
CA LEU A 187 20.69 5.64 10.56
C LEU A 187 20.86 4.13 10.33
N PRO A 188 21.69 3.40 11.10
CA PRO A 188 22.09 2.02 10.77
C PRO A 188 20.95 1.00 10.83
N ASN A 189 19.91 1.27 11.62
CA ASN A 189 18.80 0.35 11.85
C ASN A 189 17.56 0.71 11.04
N VAL A 190 17.61 1.75 10.18
CA VAL A 190 16.51 2.14 9.31
C VAL A 190 16.63 1.43 7.97
N LEU A 191 15.51 0.97 7.42
CA LEU A 191 15.43 0.42 6.07
C LEU A 191 14.56 1.34 5.20
N VAL A 192 15.13 1.78 4.09
CA VAL A 192 14.48 2.64 3.09
C VAL A 192 14.21 1.82 1.84
N VAL A 193 12.93 1.62 1.54
CA VAL A 193 12.42 0.83 0.41
C VAL A 193 11.73 1.76 -0.58
N PHE A 194 11.99 1.59 -1.88
CA PHE A 194 11.19 2.23 -2.91
C PHE A 194 9.95 1.35 -3.16
N ASN A 195 8.81 1.77 -2.59
CA ASN A 195 7.55 1.04 -2.74
C ASN A 195 7.02 1.21 -4.16
N HIS A 196 6.46 0.12 -4.69
CA HIS A 196 5.80 -0.01 -6.02
C HIS A 196 6.32 1.01 -7.05
N PRO A 197 7.63 0.99 -7.37
CA PRO A 197 8.34 2.14 -7.94
C PRO A 197 7.87 2.55 -9.33
N LEU A 198 7.12 1.68 -10.02
CA LEU A 198 6.62 1.91 -11.37
C LEU A 198 5.12 2.24 -11.40
N TRP A 199 4.48 2.43 -10.25
CA TRP A 199 3.08 2.82 -10.20
C TRP A 199 2.89 4.29 -10.58
N ASP A 200 2.21 4.52 -11.71
CA ASP A 200 1.74 5.85 -12.12
C ASP A 200 0.45 6.22 -11.36
N LEU A 201 0.59 6.58 -10.08
CA LEU A 201 -0.54 6.97 -9.22
C LEU A 201 -1.28 8.21 -9.74
N TYR A 202 -0.53 9.20 -10.25
CA TYR A 202 -1.08 10.49 -10.70
C TYR A 202 -1.49 10.49 -12.17
N LEU A 203 -1.35 9.35 -12.86
CA LEU A 203 -1.73 9.15 -14.26
C LEU A 203 -1.09 10.18 -15.20
N ILE A 204 0.18 10.52 -14.95
CA ILE A 204 0.94 11.47 -15.77
C ILE A 204 1.39 10.87 -17.11
N GLY A 205 1.16 9.58 -17.30
CA GLY A 205 1.49 8.81 -18.48
C GLY A 205 2.73 7.96 -18.25
N ALA A 206 2.70 6.71 -18.72
CA ALA A 206 3.72 5.70 -18.45
C ALA A 206 5.16 6.15 -18.82
N GLU A 207 5.33 6.84 -19.95
CA GLU A 207 6.65 7.34 -20.37
C GLU A 207 7.18 8.40 -19.41
N ARG A 208 6.34 9.34 -19.00
CA ARG A 208 6.70 10.43 -18.09
C ARG A 208 6.95 9.89 -16.67
N ALA A 209 6.11 8.96 -16.20
CA ALA A 209 6.32 8.28 -14.93
C ALA A 209 7.66 7.52 -14.92
N ALA A 210 7.97 6.77 -15.99
CA ALA A 210 9.26 6.10 -16.12
C ALA A 210 10.46 7.07 -16.13
N GLN A 211 10.31 8.22 -16.80
CA GLN A 211 11.33 9.27 -16.77
C GLN A 211 11.53 9.82 -15.35
N ARG A 212 10.45 10.07 -14.59
CA ARG A 212 10.53 10.54 -13.20
C ARG A 212 11.23 9.53 -12.30
N VAL A 213 10.97 8.24 -12.49
CA VAL A 213 11.65 7.16 -11.76
C VAL A 213 13.14 7.18 -12.05
N ASP A 214 13.53 7.29 -13.32
CA ASP A 214 14.95 7.35 -13.68
C ASP A 214 15.62 8.62 -13.13
N GLU A 215 15.00 9.79 -13.23
CA GLU A 215 15.51 11.04 -12.64
C GLU A 215 15.72 10.90 -11.12
N PHE A 216 14.72 10.35 -10.41
CA PHE A 216 14.81 10.12 -8.96
C PHE A 216 15.96 9.17 -8.60
N LEU A 217 16.11 8.07 -9.33
CA LEU A 217 17.16 7.08 -9.05
C LEU A 217 18.56 7.59 -9.41
N HIS A 218 18.72 8.37 -10.47
CA HIS A 218 20.02 9.02 -10.76
C HIS A 218 20.50 9.87 -9.58
N MET A 219 19.57 10.52 -8.87
CA MET A 219 19.89 11.37 -7.72
C MET A 219 20.02 10.61 -6.40
N ASN A 220 19.17 9.60 -6.18
CA ASN A 220 18.91 9.07 -4.84
C ASN A 220 19.10 7.56 -4.68
N HIS A 221 19.42 6.81 -5.75
CA HIS A 221 19.47 5.35 -5.67
C HIS A 221 20.43 4.87 -4.57
N GLU A 222 21.56 5.53 -4.30
CA GLU A 222 22.52 5.15 -3.25
C GLU A 222 21.88 5.03 -1.87
N PHE A 223 20.87 5.86 -1.57
CA PHE A 223 20.15 5.88 -0.30
C PHE A 223 19.00 4.88 -0.22
N MET A 224 18.62 4.27 -1.36
CA MET A 224 17.63 3.20 -1.42
C MET A 224 18.28 1.85 -1.15
N HIS A 225 17.70 1.07 -0.23
CA HIS A 225 18.25 -0.23 0.15
C HIS A 225 17.66 -1.38 -0.68
N ALA A 226 16.38 -1.29 -1.03
CA ALA A 226 15.69 -2.28 -1.85
C ALA A 226 14.52 -1.67 -2.62
N PHE A 227 14.09 -2.35 -3.69
CA PHE A 227 12.89 -2.04 -4.45
C PHE A 227 11.82 -3.09 -4.19
N GLU A 228 10.58 -2.64 -4.01
CA GLU A 228 9.47 -3.51 -3.66
C GLU A 228 9.01 -4.37 -4.85
N LEU A 229 8.92 -5.67 -4.64
CA LEU A 229 7.98 -6.53 -5.36
C LEU A 229 6.65 -6.50 -4.63
N ASN A 230 5.63 -6.00 -5.29
CA ASN A 230 4.39 -5.64 -4.63
C ASN A 230 3.32 -6.74 -4.73
N GLY A 231 2.72 -7.10 -3.61
CA GLY A 231 1.70 -8.16 -3.51
C GLY A 231 0.34 -7.80 -4.13
N LEU A 232 0.00 -6.52 -4.25
CA LEU A 232 -1.21 -6.05 -4.88
C LEU A 232 -1.05 -5.88 -6.41
N ARG A 233 0.14 -5.48 -6.88
CA ARG A 233 0.42 -5.24 -8.32
C ARG A 233 0.45 -6.52 -9.16
N HIS A 234 0.36 -6.36 -10.48
CA HIS A 234 0.38 -7.48 -11.43
C HIS A 234 1.79 -7.95 -11.77
N TRP A 235 1.89 -9.13 -12.39
CA TRP A 235 3.14 -9.80 -12.72
C TRP A 235 4.06 -8.99 -13.64
N GLU A 236 3.50 -8.33 -14.65
CA GLU A 236 4.29 -7.54 -15.61
C GLU A 236 4.98 -6.35 -14.93
N GLU A 237 4.30 -5.68 -14.00
CA GLU A 237 4.89 -4.57 -13.26
C GLU A 237 6.00 -5.07 -12.35
N ASN A 238 5.78 -6.13 -11.56
CA ASN A 238 6.82 -6.72 -10.73
C ASN A 238 8.03 -7.23 -11.55
N ARG A 239 7.80 -7.66 -12.80
CA ARG A 239 8.89 -8.02 -13.72
C ARG A 239 9.68 -6.79 -14.16
N ALA A 240 8.98 -5.70 -14.47
CA ALA A 240 9.62 -4.42 -14.78
C ALA A 240 10.41 -3.89 -13.57
N VAL A 241 9.90 -4.02 -12.35
CA VAL A 241 10.65 -3.67 -11.12
C VAL A 241 11.88 -4.56 -10.96
N LYS A 242 11.80 -5.86 -11.24
CA LYS A 242 12.97 -6.74 -11.26
C LYS A 242 14.04 -6.27 -12.26
N HIS A 243 13.65 -5.81 -13.45
CA HIS A 243 14.58 -5.23 -14.41
C HIS A 243 15.17 -3.89 -13.92
N LEU A 244 14.36 -3.05 -13.30
CA LEU A 244 14.79 -1.79 -12.67
C LEU A 244 15.83 -2.04 -11.58
N ALA A 245 15.57 -2.99 -10.68
CA ALA A 245 16.47 -3.37 -9.59
C ALA A 245 17.81 -3.88 -10.13
N ARG A 246 17.79 -4.72 -11.19
CA ARG A 246 19.01 -5.16 -11.88
C ARG A 246 19.80 -3.99 -12.47
N ARG A 247 19.14 -3.04 -13.14
CA ARG A 247 19.78 -1.85 -13.72
C ARG A 247 20.49 -0.98 -12.68
N TRP A 248 19.90 -0.84 -11.50
CA TRP A 248 20.42 0.01 -10.43
C TRP A 248 21.19 -0.75 -9.33
N ASN A 249 21.47 -2.05 -9.54
CA ASN A 249 22.10 -2.96 -8.59
C ASN A 249 21.47 -2.90 -7.18
N LYS A 250 20.14 -3.02 -7.13
CA LYS A 250 19.35 -3.02 -5.89
C LYS A 250 18.76 -4.38 -5.58
N LEU A 251 18.56 -4.61 -4.28
CA LEU A 251 17.82 -5.77 -3.80
C LEU A 251 16.34 -5.62 -4.17
N LEU A 252 15.67 -6.75 -4.33
CA LEU A 252 14.22 -6.84 -4.33
C LEU A 252 13.78 -7.23 -2.94
N ILE A 253 12.69 -6.66 -2.46
CA ILE A 253 12.11 -6.96 -1.15
C ILE A 253 10.59 -7.12 -1.30
N SER A 254 9.96 -7.88 -0.42
CA SER A 254 8.50 -8.01 -0.41
C SER A 254 7.87 -6.71 0.09
N GLY A 255 6.64 -6.49 -0.33
CA GLY A 255 5.73 -5.60 0.33
C GLY A 255 4.34 -5.76 -0.26
N GLY A 256 3.32 -5.78 0.59
CA GLY A 256 2.01 -6.25 0.16
C GLY A 256 1.09 -5.16 -0.36
N ASP A 257 1.28 -3.91 0.06
CA ASP A 257 0.39 -2.78 -0.25
C ASP A 257 -1.07 -3.12 0.06
N ARG A 258 -1.24 -3.82 1.19
CA ARG A 258 -2.53 -4.38 1.57
C ARG A 258 -3.44 -3.29 2.10
N HIS A 259 -4.66 -3.31 1.58
CA HIS A 259 -5.74 -2.38 1.90
C HIS A 259 -7.03 -3.06 2.38
N GLY A 260 -7.29 -4.33 1.99
CA GLY A 260 -8.45 -5.14 2.41
C GLY A 260 -8.23 -6.16 3.55
N LEU A 261 -9.00 -7.24 3.58
CA LEU A 261 -8.96 -8.27 4.64
C LEU A 261 -8.10 -9.49 4.27
N GLU A 262 -7.66 -9.61 3.02
CA GLU A 262 -6.68 -10.60 2.61
C GLU A 262 -5.28 -10.17 3.08
N PRO A 263 -4.46 -11.04 3.70
CA PRO A 263 -3.10 -10.69 4.12
C PRO A 263 -2.16 -10.46 2.92
N ASN A 264 -1.02 -9.83 3.17
CA ASN A 264 0.01 -9.57 2.17
C ASN A 264 0.31 -10.80 1.29
N ALA A 265 0.25 -10.60 -0.03
CA ALA A 265 0.41 -11.68 -1.00
C ALA A 265 1.88 -12.09 -1.24
N ASN A 266 2.82 -11.41 -0.60
CA ASN A 266 4.21 -11.79 -0.49
C ASN A 266 4.79 -11.37 0.88
N ILE A 267 5.84 -12.06 1.29
CA ILE A 267 6.58 -11.84 2.54
C ILE A 267 8.07 -12.07 2.31
N ASN A 268 8.92 -11.61 3.22
CA ASN A 268 10.35 -11.92 3.21
C ASN A 268 10.65 -13.06 4.16
N LEU A 269 11.27 -14.13 3.69
CA LEU A 269 11.83 -15.17 4.53
C LEU A 269 13.19 -14.72 5.09
N SER A 270 13.45 -15.04 6.36
CA SER A 270 14.62 -14.54 7.10
C SER A 270 15.00 -15.49 8.25
N ASN A 271 16.20 -15.29 8.81
CA ASN A 271 16.62 -15.89 10.08
C ASN A 271 16.81 -14.86 11.21
N ALA A 272 16.43 -13.61 10.96
CA ALA A 272 16.45 -12.56 11.95
C ALA A 272 15.45 -12.83 13.08
N SER A 273 15.86 -12.61 14.32
CA SER A 273 15.01 -12.69 15.51
C SER A 273 14.31 -11.37 15.84
N SER A 274 14.76 -10.27 15.23
CA SER A 274 14.22 -8.92 15.40
C SER A 274 14.21 -8.14 14.09
N PHE A 275 13.42 -7.06 14.03
CA PHE A 275 13.40 -6.21 12.83
C PHE A 275 14.77 -5.54 12.57
N THR A 276 15.51 -5.17 13.62
CA THR A 276 16.86 -4.62 13.48
C THR A 276 17.82 -5.62 12.83
N GLU A 277 17.77 -6.89 13.22
CA GLU A 277 18.55 -7.95 12.57
C GLU A 277 18.12 -8.16 11.11
N PHE A 278 16.82 -8.07 10.81
CA PHE A 278 16.34 -8.12 9.43
C PHE A 278 16.87 -6.96 8.58
N VAL A 279 16.88 -5.74 9.14
CA VAL A 279 17.52 -4.58 8.48
C VAL A 279 19.00 -4.85 8.21
N HIS A 280 19.70 -5.51 9.14
CA HIS A 280 21.10 -5.88 8.96
C HIS A 280 21.30 -6.89 7.81
N GLU A 281 20.49 -7.95 7.78
CA GLU A 281 20.50 -8.95 6.70
C GLU A 281 20.32 -8.26 5.32
N VAL A 282 19.35 -7.35 5.21
CA VAL A 282 19.08 -6.65 3.94
C VAL A 282 20.22 -5.70 3.57
N ARG A 283 20.61 -4.80 4.48
CA ARG A 283 21.51 -3.68 4.14
C ARG A 283 22.97 -4.08 4.02
N TYR A 284 23.44 -4.92 4.93
CA TYR A 284 24.87 -5.17 5.09
C TYR A 284 25.28 -6.55 4.58
N GLU A 285 24.39 -7.55 4.66
CA GLU A 285 24.64 -8.89 4.12
C GLU A 285 24.13 -9.05 2.68
N GLY A 286 23.33 -8.10 2.20
CA GLY A 286 22.76 -8.14 0.85
C GLY A 286 21.73 -9.27 0.67
N ARG A 287 21.05 -9.65 1.75
CA ARG A 287 20.13 -10.80 1.79
C ARG A 287 18.68 -10.37 1.63
N SER A 288 17.98 -11.01 0.72
CA SER A 288 16.53 -10.90 0.59
C SER A 288 15.96 -12.15 -0.09
N HIS A 289 15.07 -12.84 0.61
CA HIS A 289 14.31 -13.96 0.07
C HIS A 289 12.83 -13.61 0.07
N VAL A 290 12.29 -13.25 -1.11
CA VAL A 290 10.87 -12.94 -1.28
C VAL A 290 10.10 -14.23 -1.54
N LEU A 291 9.10 -14.53 -0.71
CA LEU A 291 8.15 -15.62 -0.90
C LEU A 291 6.80 -15.05 -1.31
N PHE A 292 6.31 -15.44 -2.49
CA PHE A 292 4.93 -15.17 -2.88
C PHE A 292 3.99 -16.24 -2.33
N MET A 293 2.87 -15.76 -1.79
CA MET A 293 1.82 -16.55 -1.16
C MET A 293 0.77 -16.99 -2.20
N PRO A 294 0.05 -18.12 -2.00
CA PRO A 294 -0.84 -18.70 -3.00
C PRO A 294 -1.93 -17.75 -3.52
N GLN A 295 -2.37 -16.78 -2.71
CA GLN A 295 -3.32 -15.76 -3.16
C GLN A 295 -2.79 -14.94 -4.34
N TYR A 296 -1.49 -14.68 -4.44
CA TYR A 296 -0.91 -13.93 -5.55
C TYR A 296 -1.09 -14.62 -6.92
N ALA A 297 -1.24 -15.95 -6.92
CA ALA A 297 -1.50 -16.75 -8.12
C ALA A 297 -2.93 -16.59 -8.65
N GLN A 298 -3.83 -15.93 -7.91
CA GLN A 298 -5.16 -15.59 -8.41
C GLN A 298 -5.07 -14.45 -9.44
N PRO A 299 -5.99 -14.39 -10.42
CA PRO A 299 -5.99 -13.33 -11.44
C PRO A 299 -5.96 -11.95 -10.81
N TRP A 300 -5.12 -11.06 -11.33
CA TRP A 300 -4.94 -9.73 -10.75
C TRP A 300 -6.26 -8.95 -10.63
N LYS A 301 -7.09 -8.96 -11.68
CA LYS A 301 -8.42 -8.31 -11.68
C LYS A 301 -9.33 -8.84 -10.57
N HIS A 302 -9.25 -10.13 -10.26
CA HIS A 302 -9.99 -10.73 -9.15
C HIS A 302 -9.49 -10.23 -7.80
N ARG A 303 -8.16 -10.14 -7.60
CA ARG A 303 -7.58 -9.61 -6.36
C ARG A 303 -7.94 -8.13 -6.14
N ILE A 304 -7.90 -7.32 -7.20
CA ILE A 304 -8.37 -5.93 -7.14
C ILE A 304 -9.85 -5.83 -6.80
N LEU A 305 -10.69 -6.72 -7.37
CA LEU A 305 -12.11 -6.77 -7.02
C LEU A 305 -12.33 -7.11 -5.54
N GLU A 306 -11.64 -8.11 -4.99
CA GLU A 306 -11.76 -8.45 -3.56
C GLU A 306 -11.29 -7.30 -2.65
N SER A 307 -10.17 -6.66 -2.97
CA SER A 307 -9.71 -5.46 -2.24
C SER A 307 -10.73 -4.32 -2.30
N THR A 308 -11.31 -4.07 -3.48
CA THR A 308 -12.38 -3.07 -3.68
C THR A 308 -13.62 -3.43 -2.86
N LEU A 309 -13.99 -4.72 -2.83
CA LEU A 309 -15.12 -5.20 -2.05
C LEU A 309 -14.88 -4.97 -0.56
N ASP A 310 -13.66 -5.18 -0.07
CA ASP A 310 -13.34 -4.94 1.33
C ASP A 310 -13.43 -3.46 1.71
N ALA A 311 -13.09 -2.55 0.80
CA ALA A 311 -13.29 -1.12 1.02
C ALA A 311 -14.78 -0.77 1.22
N ILE A 312 -15.67 -1.42 0.46
CA ILE A 312 -17.11 -1.08 0.42
C ILE A 312 -18.02 -2.01 1.23
N ARG A 313 -17.53 -3.10 1.82
CA ARG A 313 -18.31 -4.05 2.64
C ARG A 313 -18.66 -3.45 4.01
N ASP A 314 -19.68 -4.02 4.65
CA ASP A 314 -19.99 -3.69 6.04
C ASP A 314 -19.42 -4.76 6.96
N TYR A 315 -18.83 -4.35 8.07
CA TYR A 315 -18.21 -5.20 9.11
C TYR A 315 -18.86 -4.89 10.47
N PRO A 316 -20.06 -5.43 10.76
CA PRO A 316 -20.77 -5.16 12.01
C PRO A 316 -19.96 -5.49 13.28
N GLU A 317 -19.04 -6.44 13.16
CA GLU A 317 -18.13 -6.89 14.22
C GLU A 317 -16.96 -5.94 14.49
N PHE A 318 -16.70 -4.96 13.61
CA PHE A 318 -15.64 -3.98 13.81
C PHE A 318 -16.06 -2.87 14.79
N PRO A 319 -15.08 -2.14 15.36
CA PRO A 319 -15.37 -0.96 16.18
C PRO A 319 -16.20 0.09 15.42
N GLN A 320 -16.99 0.87 16.15
CA GLN A 320 -17.74 1.98 15.59
C GLN A 320 -16.81 2.95 14.86
N GLY A 321 -17.23 3.45 13.68
CA GLY A 321 -16.39 4.28 12.81
C GLY A 321 -15.57 3.47 11.81
N SER A 322 -15.70 2.14 11.81
CA SER A 322 -15.09 1.26 10.80
C SER A 322 -16.05 0.16 10.33
N ARG A 323 -17.34 0.25 10.64
CA ARG A 323 -18.33 -0.79 10.32
C ARG A 323 -18.84 -0.65 8.91
N THR A 324 -19.40 0.49 8.56
CA THR A 324 -19.95 0.72 7.21
C THR A 324 -18.94 1.45 6.33
N TRP A 325 -19.10 1.33 5.01
CA TRP A 325 -18.21 2.00 4.07
C TRP A 325 -18.23 3.53 4.23
N ASP A 326 -19.38 4.12 4.53
CA ASP A 326 -19.58 5.56 4.70
C ASP A 326 -19.18 6.09 6.09
N GLU A 327 -18.89 5.21 7.06
CA GLU A 327 -18.11 5.55 8.25
C GLU A 327 -16.62 5.70 7.93
N ARG A 328 -16.14 5.01 6.88
CA ARG A 328 -14.71 4.95 6.51
C ARG A 328 -14.33 5.91 5.39
N VAL A 329 -15.29 6.51 4.70
CA VAL A 329 -15.07 7.53 3.66
C VAL A 329 -15.30 8.91 4.26
N TYR A 330 -14.36 9.82 4.02
CA TYR A 330 -14.36 11.17 4.54
C TYR A 330 -14.41 12.18 3.40
N HIS A 331 -15.19 13.25 3.60
CA HIS A 331 -15.26 14.40 2.71
C HIS A 331 -15.35 15.69 3.54
N PRO A 332 -14.75 16.81 3.10
CA PRO A 332 -14.92 18.10 3.76
C PRO A 332 -16.37 18.58 3.70
N ASP A 333 -16.91 18.99 4.84
CA ASP A 333 -18.21 19.65 4.91
C ASP A 333 -18.20 21.04 4.24
N ALA A 334 -19.33 21.75 4.29
CA ALA A 334 -19.46 23.08 3.69
C ALA A 334 -18.47 24.12 4.27
N ASN A 335 -17.92 23.89 5.46
CA ASN A 335 -16.90 24.74 6.09
C ASN A 335 -15.47 24.24 5.85
N GLY A 336 -15.30 23.19 5.03
CA GLY A 336 -14.01 22.57 4.77
C GLY A 336 -13.54 21.60 5.87
N VAL A 337 -14.37 21.29 6.86
CA VAL A 337 -13.99 20.37 7.95
C VAL A 337 -14.23 18.93 7.51
N PRO A 338 -13.22 18.05 7.55
CA PRO A 338 -13.42 16.65 7.19
C PRO A 338 -14.43 15.95 8.11
N ARG A 339 -15.40 15.25 7.50
CA ARG A 339 -16.42 14.45 8.20
C ARG A 339 -16.56 13.08 7.54
N PRO A 340 -16.87 12.02 8.29
CA PRO A 340 -17.30 10.77 7.67
C PRO A 340 -18.61 10.99 6.92
N LEU A 341 -18.78 10.35 5.76
CA LEU A 341 -19.95 10.54 4.92
C LEU A 341 -21.26 10.21 5.62
N CYS A 342 -21.27 9.22 6.53
CA CYS A 342 -22.44 8.87 7.33
C CYS A 342 -22.98 10.04 8.17
N ALA A 343 -22.14 11.01 8.55
CA ALA A 343 -22.54 12.21 9.28
C ALA A 343 -23.00 13.35 8.35
N MET A 344 -22.80 13.21 7.04
CA MET A 344 -23.12 14.22 6.03
C MET A 344 -24.38 13.88 5.23
N TRP A 345 -24.91 12.67 5.36
CA TRP A 345 -26.08 12.26 4.61
C TRP A 345 -27.33 13.07 5.03
N PRO A 346 -28.11 13.58 4.05
CA PRO A 346 -29.30 14.36 4.32
C PRO A 346 -30.48 13.46 4.73
N GLY A 347 -31.49 14.04 5.40
CA GLY A 347 -32.76 13.37 5.67
C GLY A 347 -32.64 12.29 6.74
N ASP A 348 -32.81 11.02 6.36
CA ASP A 348 -32.78 9.86 7.26
C ASP A 348 -31.36 9.40 7.64
N GLY A 349 -30.33 10.13 7.19
CA GLY A 349 -28.92 9.79 7.43
C GLY A 349 -28.41 8.65 6.54
N SER A 350 -29.12 8.30 5.47
CA SER A 350 -28.70 7.25 4.54
C SER A 350 -28.11 7.81 3.24
N ALA A 351 -27.16 7.07 2.67
CA ALA A 351 -26.59 7.39 1.37
C ALA A 351 -27.69 7.48 0.29
N PRO A 352 -27.60 8.37 -0.71
CA PRO A 352 -28.60 8.45 -1.77
C PRO A 352 -28.81 7.11 -2.50
N TRP A 353 -30.06 6.81 -2.88
CA TRP A 353 -30.42 5.50 -3.47
C TRP A 353 -29.56 5.08 -4.66
N TYR A 354 -29.12 6.01 -5.51
CA TYR A 354 -28.29 5.69 -6.68
C TYR A 354 -26.88 5.22 -6.28
N LEU A 355 -26.32 5.80 -5.20
CA LEU A 355 -25.05 5.39 -4.64
C LEU A 355 -25.18 4.03 -3.95
N GLN A 356 -26.27 3.82 -3.21
CA GLN A 356 -26.58 2.51 -2.63
C GLN A 356 -26.68 1.43 -3.72
N ARG A 357 -27.34 1.71 -4.85
CA ARG A 357 -27.47 0.78 -5.98
C ARG A 357 -26.13 0.49 -6.65
N ALA A 358 -25.28 1.50 -6.82
CA ALA A 358 -23.93 1.32 -7.35
C ALA A 358 -23.08 0.41 -6.45
N ILE A 359 -23.09 0.65 -5.14
CA ILE A 359 -22.37 -0.17 -4.15
C ILE A 359 -22.93 -1.59 -4.12
N GLN A 360 -24.26 -1.75 -4.12
CA GLN A 360 -24.90 -3.07 -4.19
C GLN A 360 -24.52 -3.84 -5.46
N ALA A 361 -24.43 -3.17 -6.61
CA ALA A 361 -24.00 -3.80 -7.85
C ALA A 361 -22.56 -4.32 -7.76
N VAL A 362 -21.64 -3.53 -7.18
CA VAL A 362 -20.26 -3.98 -6.95
C VAL A 362 -20.22 -5.14 -5.95
N ARG A 363 -20.94 -5.05 -4.83
CA ARG A 363 -21.07 -6.14 -3.84
C ARG A 363 -21.59 -7.44 -4.48
N LEU A 364 -22.52 -7.34 -5.44
CA LEU A 364 -23.06 -8.50 -6.16
C LEU A 364 -21.99 -9.21 -7.02
N MET A 365 -21.06 -8.46 -7.61
CA MET A 365 -19.93 -9.05 -8.35
C MET A 365 -19.03 -9.91 -7.46
N GLY A 366 -18.97 -9.61 -6.16
CA GLY A 366 -18.27 -10.40 -5.14
C GLY A 366 -19.03 -11.62 -4.63
N SER A 367 -20.28 -11.83 -5.02
CA SER A 367 -21.06 -12.98 -4.57
C SER A 367 -20.52 -14.28 -5.17
N ARG A 368 -20.48 -15.37 -4.39
CA ARG A 368 -19.83 -16.65 -4.74
C ARG A 368 -20.07 -17.17 -6.17
N PRO A 369 -21.29 -17.17 -6.74
CA PRO A 369 -21.47 -17.64 -8.11
C PRO A 369 -20.85 -16.68 -9.14
N VAL A 370 -20.96 -15.36 -8.91
CA VAL A 370 -20.45 -14.34 -9.84
C VAL A 370 -18.94 -14.21 -9.75
N SER A 371 -18.38 -14.15 -8.54
CA SER A 371 -16.93 -14.05 -8.33
C SER A 371 -16.18 -15.29 -8.83
N GLY A 372 -16.77 -16.48 -8.68
CA GLY A 372 -16.23 -17.72 -9.27
C GLY A 372 -16.18 -17.67 -10.80
N SER A 373 -17.27 -17.25 -11.46
CA SER A 373 -17.30 -17.10 -12.92
C SER A 373 -16.37 -16.00 -13.42
N LEU A 374 -16.30 -14.85 -12.74
CA LEU A 374 -15.37 -13.76 -13.07
C LEU A 374 -13.91 -14.21 -12.91
N ARG A 375 -13.60 -14.97 -11.85
CA ARG A 375 -12.27 -15.56 -11.64
C ARG A 375 -11.88 -16.46 -12.81
N MET A 376 -12.79 -17.29 -13.31
CA MET A 376 -12.54 -18.14 -14.49
C MET A 376 -12.43 -17.31 -15.78
N ALA A 377 -13.25 -16.27 -15.94
CA ALA A 377 -13.19 -15.41 -17.12
C ALA A 377 -11.90 -14.58 -17.18
N TRP A 378 -11.38 -14.17 -16.03
CA TRP A 378 -10.11 -13.47 -15.89
C TRP A 378 -8.91 -14.39 -15.70
N SER A 379 -9.10 -15.72 -15.62
CA SER A 379 -7.99 -16.64 -15.57
C SER A 379 -7.31 -16.66 -16.93
N GLU A 380 -6.33 -15.78 -17.10
CA GLU A 380 -5.45 -15.84 -18.24
C GLU A 380 -4.44 -16.95 -17.96
N SER A 381 -4.59 -18.09 -18.64
CA SER A 381 -3.71 -19.27 -18.53
C SER A 381 -2.22 -18.95 -18.77
N ARG A 382 -1.96 -17.76 -19.33
CA ARG A 382 -0.63 -17.17 -19.51
C ARG A 382 0.00 -16.70 -18.20
N GLU A 383 -0.73 -16.11 -17.26
CA GLU A 383 -0.16 -15.50 -16.03
C GLU A 383 0.58 -16.51 -15.14
N LEU A 384 0.11 -17.77 -15.06
CA LEU A 384 0.75 -18.83 -14.27
C LEU A 384 2.07 -19.35 -14.87
N GLY A 385 2.26 -19.20 -16.18
CA GLY A 385 3.52 -19.50 -16.87
C GLY A 385 4.62 -18.46 -16.64
N PHE A 386 4.27 -17.29 -16.08
CA PHE A 386 5.14 -16.12 -15.96
C PHE A 386 5.53 -15.80 -14.51
N ALA A 387 6.00 -16.78 -13.76
CA ALA A 387 6.81 -16.50 -12.57
C ALA A 387 7.89 -15.45 -12.91
N LEU A 388 8.28 -14.61 -11.95
CA LEU A 388 9.35 -13.59 -12.09
C LEU A 388 10.75 -14.22 -12.34
N GLY A 389 10.82 -15.48 -12.78
CA GLY A 389 11.99 -16.35 -12.81
C GLY A 389 12.30 -16.91 -11.41
N GLU A 390 12.79 -18.15 -11.34
CA GLU A 390 13.34 -18.76 -10.12
C GLU A 390 14.82 -18.37 -9.90
N GLU A 391 15.31 -17.41 -10.67
CA GLU A 391 16.71 -17.00 -10.69
C GLU A 391 17.07 -16.12 -9.49
N ALA A 392 18.26 -16.38 -8.95
CA ALA A 392 18.98 -15.38 -8.18
C ALA A 392 19.15 -14.09 -9.00
N PHE A 393 18.97 -12.93 -8.37
CA PHE A 393 18.89 -11.64 -9.07
C PHE A 393 19.93 -10.63 -8.60
#